data_AF-A0AAV9Z7D4-F1
#
_entry.id   AF-A0AAV9Z7D4-F1
#
_cell.length_a   1.000
_cell.length_b   1.000
_cell.length_c   1.000
_cell.angle_alpha   90.00
_cell.angle_beta   90.00
_cell.angle_gamma   90.00
#
_symmetry.space_group_name_H-M   'P 1'
#
loop_
_entity.id
_entity.type
_entity.pdbx_description
1 polymer ?
#
loop_
_entity_poly.entity_id
_entity_poly.type
_entity_poly.pdbx_seq_one_letter_code
_entity_poly.pdbx_strand_id
1 'polypeptide(L)' 'RILLGAAVLAHKYVHDERLSNSYWAKVSEIFSCESIGVMERDFLMVVDYDLQVQEYDIMGHHEGLRA' A
#
# COMPACT_ATOMS: atom_id res chain seq x y z
N ARG A 1 -3.63 -8.55 6.96
CA ARG A 1 -2.59 -7.63 7.50
C ARG A 1 -1.60 -7.24 6.41
N ILE A 2 -0.90 -8.20 5.78
CA ILE A 2 0.03 -7.93 4.65
C ILE A 2 -0.67 -7.23 3.47
N LEU A 3 -1.80 -7.76 3.01
CA LEU A 3 -2.56 -7.16 1.89
C LEU A 3 -2.98 -5.70 2.16
N LEU A 4 -3.47 -5.42 3.37
CA LEU A 4 -3.86 -4.06 3.76
C LEU A 4 -2.64 -3.14 3.87
N GLY A 5 -1.54 -3.60 4.47
CA GLY A 5 -0.28 -2.85 4.52
C GLY A 5 0.23 -2.48 3.13
N ALA A 6 0.21 -3.44 2.20
CA ALA A 6 0.55 -3.21 0.79
C ALA A 6 -0.35 -2.16 0.13
N ALA A 7 -1.68 -2.28 0.29
CA ALA A 7 -2.63 -1.34 -0.30
C ALA A 7 -2.53 0.08 0.28
N VAL A 8 -2.35 0.21 1.60
CA VAL A 8 -2.17 1.50 2.28
C VAL A 8 -0.89 2.18 1.78
N LEU A 9 0.23 1.45 1.71
CA LEU A 9 1.50 2.00 1.23
C LEU A 9 1.44 2.34 -0.25
N ALA A 10 0.88 1.48 -1.09
CA ALA A 10 0.71 1.75 -2.52
C ALA A 10 -0.10 3.03 -2.73
N HIS A 11 -1.22 3.21 -2.02
CA HIS A 11 -2.01 4.43 -2.11
C HIS A 11 -1.19 5.66 -1.71
N LYS A 12 -0.46 5.61 -0.59
CA LYS A 12 0.32 6.75 -0.10
C LYS A 12 1.52 7.08 -0.99
N TYR A 13 2.03 6.10 -1.72
CA TYR A 13 3.18 6.25 -2.60
C TYR A 13 2.78 6.76 -3.99
N VAL A 14 1.67 6.27 -4.54
CA VAL A 14 1.20 6.62 -5.88
C VAL A 14 0.43 7.94 -5.92
N HIS A 15 -0.31 8.28 -4.85
CA HIS A 15 -1.13 9.49 -4.83
C HIS A 15 -0.45 10.64 -4.09
N ASP A 16 -0.53 11.84 -4.68
CA ASP A 16 -0.05 13.09 -4.06
C ASP A 16 -0.89 13.46 -2.82
N GLU A 17 -2.19 13.20 -2.85
CA GLU A 17 -3.08 13.30 -1.69
C GLU A 17 -3.03 12.01 -0.86
N ARG A 18 -2.45 12.11 0.33
CA ARG A 18 -2.26 10.95 1.21
C ARG A 18 -3.36 10.88 2.25
N LEU A 19 -4.06 9.76 2.28
CA LEU A 19 -4.99 9.42 3.37
C LEU A 19 -4.18 9.07 4.63
N SER A 20 -4.59 9.65 5.76
CA SER A 20 -3.95 9.38 7.05
C SER A 20 -4.28 7.97 7.58
N ASN A 21 -3.46 7.46 8.49
CA ASN A 21 -3.74 6.16 9.14
C ASN A 21 -5.05 6.15 9.93
N SER A 22 -5.47 7.32 10.43
CA SER A 22 -6.78 7.49 11.06
C SER A 22 -7.92 7.26 10.07
N TYR A 23 -7.77 7.74 8.83
CA TYR A 23 -8.75 7.51 7.78
C TYR A 23 -8.84 6.02 7.41
N TRP A 24 -7.69 5.38 7.21
CA TRP A 24 -7.66 3.93 6.93
C TRP A 24 -8.21 3.09 8.07
N ALA A 25 -7.97 3.47 9.33
CA ALA A 25 -8.57 2.81 10.48
C ALA A 25 -10.09 2.88 10.44
N LYS A 26 -10.62 4.07 10.16
CA LYS A 26 -12.07 4.31 10.04
C LYS A 26 -12.70 3.50 8.92
N VAL A 27 -12.07 3.43 7.75
CA VAL A 27 -12.60 2.69 6.59
C VAL A 27 -12.47 1.18 6.76
N SER A 28 -11.39 0.72 7.41
CA SER A 28 -11.17 -0.72 7.59
C SER A 28 -12.09 -1.35 8.63
N GLU A 29 -12.59 -0.56 9.61
CA GLU A 29 -13.40 -0.96 10.79
C GLU A 29 -12.81 -2.06 11.70
N ILE A 30 -11.79 -2.77 11.23
CA ILE A 30 -11.20 -3.96 11.85
C ILE A 30 -9.84 -3.62 12.48
N PHE A 31 -9.16 -2.57 12.00
CA PHE A 31 -7.82 -2.22 12.44
C PHE A 31 -7.77 -0.83 13.08
N SER A 32 -7.09 -0.74 14.22
CA SER A 32 -6.78 0.55 14.85
C SER A 32 -5.74 1.33 14.04
N CYS A 33 -5.70 2.65 14.24
CA CYS A 33 -4.69 3.52 13.63
C CYS A 33 -3.25 3.05 13.94
N GLU A 34 -3.01 2.62 15.19
CA GLU A 34 -1.74 2.03 15.61
C GLU A 34 -1.43 0.72 14.88
N SER A 35 -2.42 -0.17 14.75
CA SER A 35 -2.26 -1.44 14.02
C SER A 35 -1.89 -1.21 12.57
N ILE A 36 -2.45 -0.18 11.92
CA ILE A 36 -2.10 0.19 10.55
C ILE A 36 -0.67 0.69 10.47
N GLY A 37 -0.25 1.57 11.40
CA GLY A 37 1.15 2.03 11.45
C GLY A 37 2.16 0.90 11.65
N VAL A 38 1.82 -0.11 12.46
CA VAL A 38 2.62 -1.33 12.59
C VAL A 38 2.67 -2.10 11.27
N MET A 39 1.54 -2.31 10.61
CA MET A 39 1.49 -3.01 9.32
C MET A 39 2.28 -2.31 8.22
N GLU A 40 2.23 -0.97 8.16
CA GLU A 40 3.02 -0.20 7.21
C GLU A 40 4.51 -0.40 7.46
N ARG A 41 4.97 -0.23 8.70
CA ARG A 41 6.38 -0.40 9.04
C ARG A 41 6.85 -1.82 8.76
N ASP A 42 6.07 -2.83 9.17
CA ASP A 42 6.42 -4.23 8.95
C ASP A 42 6.53 -4.54 7.45
N PHE A 43 5.65 -3.96 6.62
CA PHE A 43 5.73 -4.12 5.16
C PHE A 43 6.93 -3.39 4.56
N LEU A 44 7.20 -2.14 4.98
CA LEU A 44 8.37 -1.36 4.54
C LEU A 44 9.68 -2.10 4.84
N MET A 45 9.77 -2.75 6.00
CA MET A 45 10.90 -3.59 6.37
C MET A 45 11.04 -4.81 5.45
N VAL A 46 9.93 -5.41 5.02
CA VAL A 46 9.95 -6.58 4.11
C VAL A 46 10.41 -6.20 2.71
N VAL A 47 10.06 -5.01 2.23
CA VAL A 47 10.48 -4.51 0.90
C VAL A 47 11.79 -3.72 0.94
N ASP A 48 12.49 -3.70 2.07
CA ASP A 48 13.73 -2.93 2.28
C ASP A 48 13.60 -1.44 1.89
N TYR A 49 12.43 -0.85 2.15
CA TYR A 49 12.06 0.51 1.75
C TYR A 49 12.14 0.79 0.23
N ASP A 50 12.30 -0.24 -0.61
CA ASP A 50 12.24 -0.10 -2.05
C ASP A 50 10.78 -0.16 -2.52
N LEU A 51 10.22 1.03 -2.79
CA LEU A 51 8.87 1.22 -3.31
C LEU A 51 8.88 1.62 -4.79
N GLN A 52 10.04 1.62 -5.44
CA GLN A 52 10.13 2.07 -6.82
C GLN A 52 9.33 1.13 -7.72
N VAL A 53 8.50 1.73 -8.57
CA VAL A 53 7.75 1.01 -9.61
C VAL A 53 8.41 1.34 -10.93
N GLN A 54 8.89 0.31 -11.64
CA GLN A 54 9.52 0.45 -12.94
C GLN A 54 8.52 0.13 -14.05
N GLU A 55 8.82 0.58 -15.27
CA GLU A 55 7.95 0.35 -16.43
C GLU A 55 7.70 -1.14 -16.69
N TYR A 56 8.72 -1.98 -16.50
CA TYR A 56 8.60 -3.42 -16.72
C TYR A 56 7.61 -4.08 -15.74
N ASP A 57 7.49 -3.57 -14.50
CA ASP A 57 6.54 -4.06 -13.49
C ASP A 57 5.09 -3.84 -13.96
N ILE A 58 4.84 -2.71 -14.62
CA ILE A 58 3.51 -2.33 -15.12
C ILE A 58 3.19 -3.10 -16.41
N MET A 59 4.18 -3.25 -17.31
CA MET A 59 3.99 -3.92 -18.60
C MET A 59 3.54 -5.39 -18.45
N GLY A 60 3.98 -6.09 -17.39
CA GLY A 60 3.54 -7.46 -17.10
C GLY A 60 2.04 -7.58 -16.80
N HIS A 61 1.38 -6.50 -16.38
CA HIS A 61 -0.06 -6.47 -16.12
C HIS A 61 -0.89 -6.01 -17.31
N HIS A 62 -0.26 -5.42 -18.34
CA HIS A 62 -0.95 -4.79 -19.46
C HIS A 62 -1.73 -5.78 -20.32
N GLU A 63 -1.23 -7.01 -20.54
CA GLU A 63 -1.97 -8.04 -21.29
C GLU A 63 -3.29 -8.42 -20.63
N GLY A 64 -3.32 -8.53 -19.29
CA GLY A 64 -4.53 -8.88 -18.54
C GLY A 64 -5.59 -7.77 -18.48
N LEU A 65 -5.18 -6.51 -18.70
CA LEU A 65 -6.06 -5.32 -18.68
C LEU A 65 -6.62 -4.95 -20.07
N ARG A 66 -6.11 -5.55 -21.15
CA ARG A 66 -6.57 -5.30 -22.53
C ARG A 66 -7.75 -6.17 -22.98
N ALA A 67 -8.24 -7.07 -22.13
CA ALA A 67 -9.42 -7.90 -22.40
C ALA A 67 -10.73 -7.08 -22.25
#